data_AF-A0A109J158-F1
#
_entry.id   AF-A0A109J158-F1
#
_cell.length_a   1.000
_cell.length_b   1.000
_cell.length_c   1.000
_cell.angle_alpha   90.00
_cell.angle_beta   90.00
_cell.angle_gamma   90.00
#
_symmetry.space_group_name_H-M   'P 1'
#
loop_
_entity.id
_entity.type
_entity.pdbx_description
1 polymer ?
#
loop_
_entity_poly.entity_id
_entity_poly.type
_entity_poly.pdbx_seq_one_letter_code
_entity_poly.pdbx_strand_id
1 'polypeptide(L)'
;MQDFEAQASLQVADSRVVSAALAQIEPSYPRKGLVLGIMAIVAFGAGVGGALLREFSIGGFTSEDQVSAVLNVPLASVTPDQAGSEVEKPHGRGLSDTIISAPLSV
;
A
#
# COMPACT_ATOMS: atom_id res chain seq x y z
N MET A 1 41.66 -5.70 57.99
CA MET A 1 42.51 -5.14 56.92
C MET A 1 43.14 -6.22 56.03
N GLN A 2 43.33 -7.46 56.52
CA GLN A 2 43.85 -8.56 55.69
C GLN A 2 42.88 -9.08 54.60
N ASP A 3 41.56 -8.93 54.79
CA ASP A 3 40.57 -9.45 53.80
C ASP A 3 40.52 -8.65 52.48
N PHE A 4 41.05 -7.41 52.46
CA PHE A 4 41.09 -6.57 51.25
C PHE A 4 42.27 -6.92 50.35
N GLU A 5 43.41 -7.28 50.94
CA GLU A 5 44.60 -7.72 50.19
C GLU A 5 44.36 -9.05 49.45
N ALA A 6 43.52 -9.93 50.00
CA ALA A 6 43.13 -11.19 49.38
C ALA A 6 42.22 -11.00 48.15
N GLN A 7 41.44 -9.92 48.07
CA GLN A 7 40.60 -9.63 46.89
C GLN A 7 41.38 -8.93 45.77
N ALA A 8 42.48 -8.25 46.10
CA ALA A 8 43.33 -7.56 45.13
C ALA A 8 44.17 -8.54 44.26
N SER A 9 44.55 -9.69 44.81
CA SER A 9 45.31 -10.70 44.04
C SER A 9 44.46 -11.48 43.04
N LEU A 10 43.13 -11.46 43.16
CA LEU A 10 42.18 -12.04 42.19
C LEU A 10 41.82 -11.10 41.03
N GLN A 11 42.27 -9.83 41.05
CA GLN A 11 42.04 -8.88 39.96
C GLN A 11 43.12 -8.92 38.86
N VAL A 12 43.83 -10.03 38.71
CA VAL A 12 44.63 -10.26 37.50
C VAL A 12 43.67 -10.68 36.40
N ALA A 13 43.25 -9.71 35.58
CA ALA A 13 42.47 -9.98 34.39
C ALA A 13 43.30 -10.84 33.43
N ASP A 14 42.96 -12.13 33.34
CA ASP A 14 43.62 -13.09 32.44
C ASP A 14 43.11 -12.88 31.00
N SER A 15 43.41 -11.71 30.42
CA SER A 15 43.18 -11.46 29.00
C SER A 15 44.43 -11.86 28.23
N ARG A 16 44.39 -13.01 27.57
CA ARG A 16 45.43 -13.43 26.62
C ARG A 16 44.89 -13.30 25.20
N VAL A 17 45.74 -12.85 24.28
CA VAL A 17 45.38 -12.77 22.86
C VAL A 17 45.36 -14.19 22.29
N VAL A 18 44.16 -14.73 22.08
CA VAL A 18 43.95 -16.09 21.54
C VAL A 18 44.04 -16.13 20.01
N SER A 19 43.84 -14.98 19.34
CA SER A 19 43.99 -14.86 17.89
C SER A 19 44.26 -13.42 17.45
N ALA A 20 44.85 -13.27 16.25
CA ALA A 20 44.98 -11.98 15.61
C ALA A 20 43.59 -11.46 15.19
N ALA A 21 43.39 -10.13 15.27
CA ALA A 21 42.14 -9.51 14.84
C ALA A 21 41.93 -9.74 13.33
N LEU A 22 40.81 -10.34 12.96
CA LEU A 22 40.42 -10.51 11.57
C LEU A 22 39.85 -9.19 11.04
N ALA A 23 40.31 -8.78 9.85
CA ALA A 23 39.68 -7.69 9.11
C ALA A 23 38.27 -8.13 8.68
N GLN A 24 37.28 -7.23 8.79
CA GLN A 24 35.94 -7.53 8.30
C GLN A 24 35.93 -7.61 6.77
N ILE A 25 35.47 -8.76 6.25
CA ILE A 25 35.35 -9.01 4.81
C ILE A 25 34.10 -8.32 4.25
N GLU A 26 33.05 -8.22 5.05
CA GLU A 26 31.80 -7.54 4.69
C GLU A 26 31.48 -6.44 5.69
N PRO A 27 31.02 -5.28 5.21
CA PRO A 27 30.59 -4.19 6.08
C PRO A 27 29.32 -4.62 6.83
N SER A 28 29.38 -4.57 8.17
CA SER A 28 28.20 -4.77 9.02
C SER A 28 27.10 -3.74 8.76
N TYR A 29 27.51 -2.53 8.34
CA TYR A 29 26.64 -1.44 7.93
C TYR A 29 27.36 -0.55 6.91
N PRO A 30 26.67 -0.03 5.87
CA PRO A 30 25.25 -0.22 5.56
C PRO A 30 24.95 -1.47 4.71
N ARG A 31 23.86 -2.17 5.07
CA ARG A 31 23.33 -3.31 4.29
C ARG A 31 22.53 -2.82 3.08
N LYS A 32 23.24 -2.31 2.07
CA LYS A 32 22.68 -1.69 0.85
C LYS A 32 21.59 -2.51 0.16
N GLY A 33 21.74 -3.83 0.07
CA GLY A 33 20.74 -4.70 -0.57
C GLY A 33 19.40 -4.71 0.18
N LEU A 34 19.45 -4.79 1.51
CA LEU A 34 18.25 -4.76 2.35
C LEU A 34 17.56 -3.38 2.26
N VAL A 35 18.34 -2.30 2.33
CA VAL A 35 17.82 -0.93 2.21
C VAL A 35 17.12 -0.73 0.87
N LEU A 36 17.75 -1.10 -0.24
CA LEU A 36 17.16 -0.98 -1.58
C LEU A 36 15.91 -1.85 -1.74
N GLY A 37 15.92 -3.07 -1.21
CA GLY A 37 14.76 -3.96 -1.26
C GLY A 37 13.54 -3.38 -0.55
N ILE A 38 13.72 -2.83 0.66
CA ILE A 38 12.62 -2.18 1.40
C ILE A 38 12.11 -0.95 0.63
N MET A 39 13.02 -0.10 0.15
CA MET A 39 12.64 1.12 -0.56
C MET A 39 11.89 0.81 -1.87
N ALA A 40 12.26 -0.26 -2.58
CA ALA A 40 11.55 -0.69 -3.78
C ALA A 40 10.10 -1.09 -3.48
N ILE A 41 9.86 -1.86 -2.41
CA ILE A 41 8.51 -2.25 -2.00
C ILE A 41 7.68 -1.03 -1.62
N VAL A 42 8.25 -0.11 -0.83
CA VAL A 42 7.58 1.12 -0.41
C VAL A 42 7.25 2.01 -1.61
N ALA A 43 8.20 2.24 -2.51
CA ALA A 43 8.01 3.05 -3.69
C ALA A 43 6.94 2.46 -4.63
N PHE A 44 6.93 1.14 -4.78
CA PHE A 44 5.93 0.45 -5.59
C PHE A 44 4.52 0.59 -4.98
N GLY A 45 4.39 0.35 -3.67
CA GLY A 45 3.11 0.53 -2.97
C GLY A 45 2.59 1.96 -3.04
N ALA A 46 3.47 2.95 -2.83
CA ALA A 46 3.12 4.36 -2.92
C ALA A 46 2.77 4.77 -4.37
N GLY A 47 3.50 4.28 -5.36
CA GLY A 47 3.25 4.57 -6.78
C GLY A 47 1.92 4.00 -7.26
N VAL A 48 1.69 2.70 -7.04
CA VAL A 48 0.45 2.03 -7.41
C VAL A 48 -0.73 2.61 -6.63
N GLY A 49 -0.59 2.76 -5.31
CA GLY A 49 -1.63 3.35 -4.47
C GLY A 49 -1.99 4.78 -4.89
N GLY A 50 -0.98 5.61 -5.20
CA GLY A 50 -1.19 6.96 -5.70
C GLY A 50 -1.87 7.01 -7.06
N ALA A 51 -1.49 6.12 -7.99
CA ALA A 51 -2.13 6.01 -9.30
C ALA A 51 -3.61 5.60 -9.21
N LEU A 52 -3.91 4.60 -8.38
CA LEU A 52 -5.29 4.16 -8.15
C LEU A 52 -6.13 5.26 -7.48
N LEU A 53 -5.60 5.90 -6.44
CA LEU A 53 -6.30 6.99 -5.76
C LEU A 53 -6.63 8.15 -6.71
N ARG A 54 -5.69 8.48 -7.61
CA ARG A 54 -5.89 9.49 -8.66
C ARG A 54 -7.04 9.09 -9.59
N GLU A 55 -7.05 7.83 -10.04
CA GLU A 55 -8.11 7.33 -10.92
C GLU A 55 -9.47 7.34 -10.21
N PHE A 56 -9.56 6.90 -8.96
CA PHE A 56 -10.82 6.93 -8.21
C PHE A 56 -11.34 8.35 -7.93
N SER A 57 -10.45 9.35 -7.85
CA SER A 57 -10.84 10.73 -7.52
C SER A 57 -11.11 11.60 -8.74
N ILE A 58 -10.47 11.32 -9.88
CA ILE A 58 -10.49 12.18 -11.08
C ILE A 58 -10.99 11.42 -12.32
N GLY A 59 -10.88 10.09 -12.33
CA GLY A 59 -11.28 9.22 -13.43
C GLY A 59 -12.79 9.05 -13.49
N GLY A 60 -13.48 10.09 -13.95
CA GLY A 60 -14.89 10.02 -14.34
C GLY A 60 -15.78 11.10 -13.74
N PHE A 61 -16.98 11.20 -14.29
CA PHE A 61 -18.05 12.00 -13.75
C PHE A 61 -18.90 11.15 -12.82
N THR A 62 -18.87 11.44 -11.52
CA THR A 62 -19.64 10.68 -10.51
C THR A 62 -21.02 11.27 -10.24
N SER A 63 -21.32 12.45 -10.79
CA SER A 63 -22.60 13.13 -10.60
C SER A 63 -22.98 13.92 -11.85
N GLU A 64 -24.30 14.06 -12.06
CA GLU A 64 -24.89 14.86 -13.14
C GLU A 64 -24.47 16.33 -13.07
N ASP A 65 -24.38 16.86 -11.85
CA ASP A 65 -23.92 18.23 -11.56
C ASP A 65 -22.47 18.44 -12.00
N GLN A 66 -21.61 17.42 -11.84
CA GLN A 66 -20.21 17.51 -12.26
C GLN A 66 -20.07 17.55 -13.79
N VAL A 67 -20.91 16.82 -14.52
CA VAL A 67 -20.93 16.84 -16.00
C VAL A 67 -21.32 18.23 -16.49
N SER A 68 -22.42 18.78 -15.98
CA SER A 68 -22.91 20.09 -16.38
C SER A 68 -21.96 21.23 -15.99
N ALA A 69 -21.32 21.15 -14.81
CA ALA A 69 -20.36 22.14 -14.34
C ALA A 69 -19.05 22.16 -15.15
N VAL A 70 -18.54 20.99 -15.57
CA VAL A 70 -17.27 20.89 -16.32
C VAL A 70 -17.47 21.19 -17.81
N LEU A 71 -18.55 20.68 -18.40
CA LEU A 71 -18.80 20.82 -19.84
C LEU A 71 -19.61 22.09 -20.17
N ASN A 72 -20.21 22.74 -19.18
CA ASN A 72 -21.09 23.91 -19.32
C ASN A 72 -22.24 23.68 -20.33
N VAL A 73 -22.72 22.43 -20.41
CA VAL A 73 -23.83 22.01 -21.26
C VAL A 73 -24.85 21.29 -20.36
N PRO A 74 -26.16 21.55 -20.53
CA PRO A 74 -27.19 20.83 -19.79
C PRO A 74 -27.15 19.33 -20.12
N LEU A 75 -27.18 18.49 -19.09
CA LEU A 75 -27.20 17.03 -19.24
C LEU A 75 -28.53 16.59 -19.87
N ALA A 76 -28.47 15.96 -21.05
CA ALA A 76 -29.68 15.64 -21.82
C ALA A 76 -30.44 14.42 -21.26
N SER A 77 -29.73 13.38 -20.84
CA SER A 77 -30.31 12.16 -20.27
C SER A 77 -29.23 11.30 -19.62
N VAL A 78 -29.58 10.57 -18.56
CA VAL A 78 -28.73 9.54 -17.96
C VAL A 78 -29.29 8.17 -18.33
N THR A 79 -28.45 7.32 -18.93
CA THR A 79 -28.81 5.94 -19.26
C THR A 79 -28.23 5.01 -18.18
N PRO A 80 -29.04 4.16 -17.54
CA PRO A 80 -28.53 3.19 -16.57
C PRO A 80 -27.53 2.21 -17.21
N ASP A 81 -26.42 1.92 -16.54
CA ASP A 81 -25.49 0.88 -16.96
C ASP A 81 -26.11 -0.51 -16.71
N GLN A 82 -26.42 -1.22 -17.79
CA GLN A 82 -26.90 -2.61 -17.75
C GLN A 82 -25.70 -3.53 -17.96
N ALA A 83 -24.88 -3.69 -16.92
CA ALA A 83 -23.76 -4.63 -16.91
C ALA A 83 -24.27 -6.08 -16.84
N GLY A 84 -24.74 -6.59 -17.99
CA GLY A 84 -25.24 -7.94 -18.15
C GLY A 84 -26.19 -8.03 -19.33
N SER A 85 -25.66 -8.44 -20.49
CA SER A 85 -26.53 -8.94 -21.55
C SER A 85 -27.28 -10.17 -21.00
N GLU A 86 -28.58 -10.24 -21.26
CA GLU A 86 -29.49 -11.33 -20.82
C GLU A 86 -28.96 -12.74 -21.17
N VAL A 87 -27.99 -12.80 -22.09
CA VAL A 87 -27.26 -14.00 -22.54
C VAL A 87 -26.35 -14.61 -21.46
N GLU A 88 -25.85 -13.83 -20.48
CA GLU A 88 -24.82 -14.31 -19.54
C GLU A 88 -25.35 -14.71 -18.15
N LYS A 89 -26.54 -14.25 -17.74
CA LYS A 89 -27.12 -14.53 -16.41
C LYS A 89 -28.62 -14.84 -16.52
N PRO A 90 -29.02 -16.12 -16.64
CA PRO A 90 -30.42 -16.49 -16.84
C PRO A 90 -31.36 -16.24 -15.64
N HIS A 91 -30.86 -15.79 -14.47
CA HIS A 91 -31.66 -15.65 -13.24
C HIS A 91 -31.33 -14.42 -12.37
N GLY A 92 -30.75 -13.34 -12.90
CA GLY A 92 -30.43 -12.20 -12.04
C GLY A 92 -30.34 -10.86 -12.77
N ARG A 93 -31.36 -10.01 -12.52
CA ARG A 93 -31.48 -8.60 -12.94
C ARG A 93 -31.62 -8.39 -14.44
N GLY A 94 -32.75 -8.82 -14.99
CA GLY A 94 -33.22 -8.35 -16.30
C GLY A 94 -33.75 -6.91 -16.23
N LEU A 95 -33.96 -6.29 -17.39
CA LEU A 95 -34.45 -4.91 -17.53
C LEU A 95 -35.72 -4.63 -16.71
N SER A 96 -36.61 -5.61 -16.61
CA SER A 96 -37.86 -5.52 -15.83
C SER A 96 -37.63 -5.25 -14.35
N ASP A 97 -36.58 -5.83 -13.76
CA ASP A 97 -36.24 -5.65 -12.33
C ASP A 97 -35.69 -4.24 -12.05
N THR A 98 -35.02 -3.64 -13.04
CA THR A 98 -34.55 -2.25 -12.96
C THR A 98 -35.73 -1.27 -13.01
N ILE A 99 -36.74 -1.53 -13.85
CA ILE A 99 -37.95 -0.69 -13.93
C ILE A 99 -38.76 -0.76 -12.62
N ILE A 100 -38.81 -1.92 -11.97
CA ILE A 100 -39.51 -2.12 -10.69
C ILE A 100 -38.78 -1.44 -9.53
N SER A 101 -37.44 -1.52 -9.50
CA SER A 101 -36.62 -0.99 -8.39
C SER A 101 -36.30 0.50 -8.50
N ALA A 102 -36.25 1.05 -9.71
CA ALA A 102 -36.04 2.47 -9.98
C ALA A 102 -37.15 2.99 -10.92
N PRO A 103 -38.40 3.12 -10.42
CA PRO A 103 -39.46 3.70 -11.23
C PRO A 103 -39.09 5.13 -11.61
N LEU A 104 -39.04 5.42 -12.92
CA LEU A 104 -39.01 6.80 -13.41
C LEU A 104 -40.24 7.50 -12.82
N SER A 105 -40.00 8.53 -12.01
CA SER A 105 -40.83 8.92 -10.88
C SER A 105 -42.32 9.20 -11.17
N VAL A 106 -43.11 9.16 -10.09
CA VAL A 106 -44.19 10.13 -9.85
C VAL A 106 -43.63 11.48 -9.42
#